data_AF-A0A524MWD7-F1
#
_entry.id   AF-A0A524MWD7-F1
#
_cell.length_a   1.000
_cell.length_b   1.000
_cell.length_c   1.000
_cell.angle_alpha   90.00
_cell.angle_beta   90.00
_cell.angle_gamma   90.00
#
_symmetry.space_group_name_H-M   'P 1'
#
loop_
_entity.id
_entity.type
_entity.pdbx_description
1 polymer ?
#
loop_
_entity_poly.entity_id
_entity_poly.type
_entity_poly.pdbx_seq_one_letter_code
_entity_poly.pdbx_strand_id
1 'polypeptide(L)' 'MDKVMINDDKHGILVEGDLGDLSEISLIEEKLLEIKFTKGVFRLEITRPELLQATEKSILEHEKGDIK' A
#
# COMPACT_ATOMS: atom_id res chain seq x y z
N MET A 1 -19.72 -5.70 12.07
CA MET A 1 -19.47 -6.82 11.14
C MET A 1 -18.33 -6.35 10.25
N ASP A 2 -17.11 -6.61 10.67
CA ASP A 2 -15.92 -6.19 9.92
C ASP A 2 -15.70 -7.19 8.79
N LYS A 3 -16.13 -6.81 7.59
CA LYS A 3 -15.85 -7.56 6.36
C LYS A 3 -14.73 -6.85 5.64
N VAL A 4 -13.59 -7.51 5.54
CA VAL A 4 -12.54 -7.11 4.59
C VAL A 4 -12.94 -7.66 3.24
N MET A 5 -13.10 -6.78 2.25
CA MET A 5 -13.32 -7.18 0.86
C MET A 5 -11.97 -7.18 0.14
N ILE A 6 -11.65 -8.29 -0.51
CA ILE A 6 -10.46 -8.42 -1.36
C ILE A 6 -10.97 -8.68 -2.77
N ASN A 7 -10.78 -7.72 -3.67
CA ASN A 7 -11.05 -7.87 -5.09
C ASN A 7 -9.73 -7.94 -5.85
N ASP A 8 -9.56 -9.00 -6.63
CA ASP A 8 -8.46 -9.15 -7.59
C ASP A 8 -8.99 -8.70 -8.96
N ASP A 9 -8.53 -7.55 -9.45
CA ASP A 9 -8.78 -7.10 -10.83
C ASP A 9 -7.44 -7.02 -11.59
N LYS A 10 -7.48 -6.89 -12.92
CA LYS A 10 -6.29 -6.79 -13.78
C LYS A 10 -5.37 -5.62 -13.44
N HIS A 11 -5.82 -4.69 -12.60
CA HIS A 11 -5.08 -3.51 -12.15
C HIS A 11 -4.47 -3.65 -10.74
N GLY A 12 -4.72 -4.75 -10.03
CA GLY A 12 -4.16 -5.03 -8.71
C GLY A 12 -5.18 -5.56 -7.69
N ILE A 13 -4.73 -5.65 -6.44
CA ILE A 13 -5.54 -6.10 -5.31
C ILE A 13 -6.14 -4.87 -4.62
N LEU A 14 -7.46 -4.76 -4.63
CA LEU A 14 -8.18 -3.75 -3.84
C LEU A 14 -8.61 -4.38 -2.51
N VAL A 15 -8.11 -3.80 -1.41
CA VAL A 15 -8.49 -4.18 -0.05
C VAL A 15 -9.30 -3.04 0.57
N GLU A 16 -10.58 -3.27 0.80
CA GLU A 16 -11.51 -2.30 1.41
C GLU A 16 -11.99 -2.80 2.77
N GLY A 17 -11.86 -1.94 3.79
CA GLY A 17 -12.31 -2.16 5.17
C GLY A 17 -12.25 -0.87 5.99
N ASP A 18 -12.97 -0.82 7.11
CA ASP A 18 -12.93 0.31 8.05
C ASP A 18 -11.67 0.22 8.92
N LEU A 19 -10.55 0.69 8.39
CA LEU A 19 -9.27 0.72 9.09
C LEU A 19 -9.13 1.95 10.01
N GLY A 20 -9.99 2.96 9.85
CA GLY A 20 -9.87 4.24 10.55
C GLY A 20 -8.73 5.11 10.00
N ASP A 21 -8.29 6.08 10.79
CA ASP A 21 -7.24 7.02 10.41
C ASP A 21 -5.85 6.36 10.39
N LEU A 22 -4.99 6.81 9.46
CA LEU A 22 -3.59 6.40 9.42
C LEU A 22 -2.86 6.89 10.67
N SER A 23 -2.20 5.97 11.38
CA SER A 23 -1.44 6.28 12.58
C SER A 23 0.06 6.23 12.36
N GLU A 24 0.57 5.18 11.71
CA GLU A 24 2.01 4.96 11.57
C GLU A 24 2.31 4.09 10.34
N ILE A 25 3.44 4.36 9.68
CA ILE A 25 4.01 3.51 8.64
C ILE A 25 5.43 3.13 9.06
N SER A 26 5.74 1.85 9.08
CA SER A 26 7.06 1.35 9.47
C SER A 26 7.50 0.15 8.61
N LEU A 27 8.79 0.04 8.33
CA LEU A 27 9.38 -1.13 7.68
C LEU A 27 10.06 -2.00 8.73
N ILE A 28 9.49 -3.16 9.00
CA ILE A 28 9.95 -4.15 9.97
C ILE A 28 10.83 -5.18 9.25
N GLU A 29 11.97 -5.54 9.85
CA GLU A 29 12.87 -6.61 9.38
C GLU A 29 13.31 -6.48 7.91
N GLU A 30 13.33 -5.26 7.36
CA GLU A 30 13.70 -4.94 5.96
C GLU A 30 12.84 -5.58 4.85
N LYS A 31 11.78 -6.31 5.23
CA LYS A 31 10.93 -7.09 4.31
C LYS A 31 9.44 -7.03 4.61
N LEU A 32 9.03 -6.34 5.67
CA LEU A 32 7.63 -6.28 6.09
C LEU A 32 7.21 -4.82 6.29
N LEU A 33 6.42 -4.29 5.37
CA LEU A 33 5.82 -2.97 5.54
C LEU A 33 4.57 -3.10 6.40
N GLU A 34 4.58 -2.43 7.55
CA GLU A 34 3.46 -2.36 8.47
C GLU A 34 2.85 -0.95 8.45
N ILE A 35 1.57 -0.87 8.09
CA ILE A 35 0.77 0.35 8.06
C ILE A 35 -0.29 0.21 9.15
N LYS A 36 -0.13 0.96 10.24
CA LYS A 36 -1.06 0.96 11.37
C LYS A 36 -2.10 2.04 11.17
N PHE A 37 -3.35 1.65 11.39
CA PHE A 37 -4.50 2.52 11.43
C PHE A 37 -5.16 2.42 12.80
N THR A 38 -6.07 3.34 13.12
CA THR A 38 -6.71 3.38 14.45
C THR A 38 -7.60 2.17 14.75
N LYS A 39 -8.08 1.46 13.72
CA LYS A 39 -8.95 0.27 13.85
C LYS A 39 -8.34 -1.01 13.24
N GLY A 40 -7.09 -0.97 12.77
CA GLY A 40 -6.49 -2.14 12.13
C GLY A 40 -5.03 -1.96 11.73
N VAL A 41 -4.42 -3.05 11.27
CA VAL A 41 -3.03 -3.04 10.78
C VAL A 41 -3.01 -3.74 9.43
N PHE A 42 -2.42 -3.08 8.44
CA PHE A 42 -2.16 -3.65 7.13
C PHE A 42 -0.68 -4.02 7.03
N ARG A 43 -0.40 -5.26 6.62
CA ARG A 43 0.96 -5.79 6.51
C ARG A 43 1.19 -6.32 5.10
N LEU A 44 2.28 -5.89 4.51
CA LEU A 44 2.73 -6.29 3.18
C LEU A 44 4.13 -6.86 3.28
N GLU A 45 4.35 -8.07 2.77
CA GLU A 45 5.70 -8.57 2.58
C GLU A 45 6.30 -7.87 1.36
N ILE A 46 7.22 -6.94 1.60
CA ILE A 46 7.91 -6.16 0.58
C ILE A 46 9.29 -5.74 1.10
N THR A 47 10.32 -5.93 0.27
CA THR A 47 11.67 -5.49 0.60
C THR A 47 11.88 -4.01 0.30
N ARG A 48 12.88 -3.39 0.93
CA ARG A 48 13.24 -1.99 0.65
C ARG A 48 13.52 -1.74 -0.85
N PRO A 49 14.29 -2.57 -1.59
CA PRO A 49 14.50 -2.39 -3.03
C PRO A 49 13.19 -2.43 -3.84
N GLU A 50 12.29 -3.36 -3.51
CA GLU A 50 10.99 -3.47 -4.19
C GLU A 50 10.11 -2.24 -3.92
N LEU A 51 10.13 -1.73 -2.68
CA LEU A 51 9.42 -0.51 -2.31
C LEU A 51 9.94 0.71 -3.09
N LEU A 52 11.26 0.85 -3.21
CA LEU A 52 11.90 1.91 -3.99
C LEU A 52 11.49 1.82 -5.46
N GLN A 53 11.60 0.64 -6.05
CA GLN A 53 11.23 0.40 -7.44
C GLN A 53 9.74 0.72 -7.72
N ALA A 54 8.84 0.30 -6.83
CA ALA A 54 7.41 0.60 -6.95
C ALA A 54 7.13 2.12 -6.86
N THR A 55 7.84 2.82 -5.98
CA THR A 55 7.70 4.27 -5.79
C THR A 55 8.25 5.05 -6.99
N GLU A 56 9.43 4.67 -7.49
CA GLU A 56 10.04 5.29 -8.69
C GLU A 56 9.13 5.13 -9.91
N LYS A 57 8.56 3.94 -10.10
CA LYS A 57 7.61 3.69 -11.18
C LYS A 57 6.37 4.60 -11.06
N SER A 58 5.80 4.74 -9.87
CA SER A 58 4.64 5.59 -9.62
C SER A 58 4.91 7.07 -9.89
N ILE A 59 6.10 7.56 -9.55
CA ILE A 59 6.52 8.96 -9.80
C ILE A 59 6.63 9.20 -11.31
N LEU A 60 7.31 8.29 -12.03
CA LEU A 60 7.49 8.38 -13.47
C LEU A 60 6.18 8.27 -14.25
N GLU A 61 5.19 7.55 -13.73
CA GLU A 61 3.84 7.44 -14.32
C GLU A 61 2.99 8.69 -14.05
N HIS A 62 3.15 9.37 -12.91
CA HIS A 62 2.51 10.66 -12.65
C HIS A 62 3.10 11.79 -13.52
N GLU A 63 4.42 11.87 -13.67
CA GLU A 63 5.06 12.92 -14.49
C GLU A 63 4.71 12.83 -15.98
N LYS A 64 4.37 11.63 -16.47
CA LYS A 64 3.89 11.42 -17.85
C LYS A 64 2.40 11.78 -18.03
N GLY A 65 1.64 11.91 -16.95
CA GLY A 65 0.21 12.25 -16.97
C GLY A 65 -0.09 13.75 -17.04
N ASP A 66 0.86 14.60 -16.64
CA ASP A 66 0.68 16.06 -16.55
C ASP A 66 0.99 16.82 -17.87
N ILE A 67 1.25 16.10 -18.97
CA ILE A 67 1.36 16.70 -20.30
C ILE A 67 0.05 16.46 -21.07
N LYS A 68 -1.01 17.21 -20.72
CA LYS A 68 -2.15 17.43 -21.62
C LYS A 68 -2.93 18.70 -21.33
#